data_AF-A0A1H1GUV4-F1
#
_entry.id   AF-A0A1H1GUV4-F1
#
_cell.length_a   1.000
_cell.length_b   1.000
_cell.length_c   1.000
_cell.angle_alpha   90.00
_cell.angle_beta   90.00
_cell.angle_gamma   90.00
#
_symmetry.space_group_name_H-M   'P 1'
#
loop_
_entity.id
_entity.type
_entity.pdbx_description
1 polymer ?
#
loop_
_entity_poly.entity_id
_entity_poly.type
_entity_poly.pdbx_seq_one_letter_code
_entity_poly.pdbx_strand_id
1 'polypeptide(L)'
;MIRLTWVQPEDLVGHELRQAEQDGRRVGDLAARWREAGGHDAPPRAGASPQPAPPGLRELAEEILDELAARTSPLEEPSELEAIIAACPDWPAKGRRVAPDPDRVLGAWRGRAAGCVLGKPVEKIPRAGIREIAEATGNWPIRGWFTAVGLPPEVAARWPWNRRSAGNSLAENITGIPEDDDLNFPLLGLALLERHGRDFTTDDVAQMWLNELPGGRVFTAERVAYRNLLTGLEPPLTATHRNPFREWIGALIRADVYGWVNPGDPAAAARMAWRDARLSHTANGVYGAMFAAAMCAAALVASSAEEAVAAGLSVVPERSRLAAALRHAVEVASREPDFERVVDALYERHGDLHWVHTINNAALIAAALVHGRGDFTATIAGAVAGGWDTDSAGATAGSVAGALAGDRGIPERWKMEDRLSSSITGFDGIGLDELARRTLEVT
;
A
#
# COMPACT_ATOMS: atom_id res chain seq x y z
N MET A 1 -5.40 6.93 30.28
CA MET A 1 -4.74 7.89 29.37
C MET A 1 -4.70 7.27 27.98
N ILE A 2 -5.08 7.99 26.93
CA ILE A 2 -5.06 7.45 25.55
C ILE A 2 -3.61 7.50 25.06
N ARG A 3 -3.00 6.35 24.75
CA ARG A 3 -1.68 6.29 24.09
C ARG A 3 -1.90 6.25 22.58
N LEU A 4 -1.60 7.35 21.90
CA LEU A 4 -1.67 7.41 20.45
C LEU A 4 -0.59 6.50 19.86
N THR A 5 -1.00 5.58 18.99
CA THR A 5 -0.10 4.65 18.31
C THR A 5 0.81 5.36 17.32
N TRP A 6 2.00 4.79 17.08
CA TRP A 6 3.00 5.13 16.07
C TRP A 6 3.76 6.43 16.31
N VAL A 7 3.57 7.09 17.46
CA VAL A 7 4.13 8.43 17.68
C VAL A 7 4.95 8.59 18.95
N GLN A 8 4.95 7.59 19.84
CA GLN A 8 5.69 7.66 21.11
C GLN A 8 7.18 7.39 20.84
N PRO A 9 8.10 8.31 21.19
CA PRO A 9 9.55 8.13 20.98
C PRO A 9 10.06 6.77 21.45
N GLU A 10 9.67 6.33 22.65
CA GLU A 10 10.07 5.03 23.20
C GLU A 10 9.60 3.83 22.35
N ASP A 11 8.45 3.95 21.69
CA ASP A 11 7.90 2.91 20.82
C ASP A 11 8.56 2.93 19.43
N LEU A 12 9.14 4.07 19.04
CA LEU A 12 9.77 4.26 17.73
C LEU A 12 11.19 3.69 17.66
N VAL A 13 11.94 3.65 18.76
CA VAL A 13 13.36 3.23 18.74
C VAL A 13 13.53 1.84 18.14
N GLY A 14 12.74 0.86 18.61
CA GLY A 14 12.80 -0.50 18.08
C GLY A 14 12.48 -0.57 16.58
N HIS A 15 11.55 0.25 16.10
CA HIS A 15 11.21 0.33 14.69
C HIS A 15 12.31 1.01 13.87
N GLU A 16 12.90 2.10 14.35
CA GLU A 16 13.98 2.81 13.64
C GLU A 16 15.26 1.98 13.62
N LEU A 17 15.57 1.23 14.68
CA LEU A 17 16.69 0.28 14.68
C LEU A 17 16.51 -0.77 13.57
N ARG A 18 15.31 -1.36 13.46
CA ARG A 18 15.01 -2.33 12.40
C ARG A 18 15.08 -1.70 11.00
N GLN A 19 14.49 -0.53 10.81
CA GLN A 19 14.57 0.20 9.55
C GLN A 19 16.02 0.55 9.20
N ALA A 20 16.84 0.93 10.18
CA ALA A 20 18.24 1.24 9.98
C ALA A 20 19.07 0.03 9.57
N GLU A 21 18.83 -1.14 10.16
CA GLU A 21 19.44 -2.40 9.72
C GLU A 21 19.05 -2.73 8.27
N GLN A 22 17.77 -2.56 7.93
CA GLN A 22 17.27 -2.74 6.55
C GLN A 22 17.93 -1.76 5.57
N ASP A 23 18.17 -0.52 6.00
CA ASP A 23 18.89 0.51 5.24
C ASP A 23 20.42 0.24 5.20
N GLY A 24 20.93 -0.86 5.77
CA GLY A 24 22.35 -1.17 5.81
C GLY A 24 23.18 -0.32 6.78
N ARG A 25 22.53 0.44 7.68
CA ARG A 25 23.20 1.26 8.70
C ARG A 25 23.66 0.34 9.84
N ARG A 26 24.88 0.57 10.33
CA ARG A 26 25.38 -0.10 11.54
C ARG A 26 24.69 0.52 12.75
N VAL A 27 24.00 -0.28 13.58
CA VAL A 27 23.25 0.22 14.75
C VAL A 27 23.47 -0.58 16.03
N GLY A 28 24.40 -1.55 16.02
CA GLY A 28 24.61 -2.46 17.15
C GLY A 28 24.94 -1.76 18.48
N ASP A 29 25.67 -0.64 18.42
CA ASP A 29 25.99 0.20 19.57
C ASP A 29 24.76 0.89 20.16
N LEU A 30 23.88 1.44 19.32
CA LEU A 30 22.63 2.07 19.76
C LEU A 30 21.61 1.05 20.25
N ALA A 31 21.54 -0.11 19.59
CA ALA A 31 20.69 -1.21 20.01
C ALA A 31 21.11 -1.78 21.37
N ALA A 32 22.41 -1.90 21.63
CA ALA A 32 22.94 -2.32 22.94
C ALA A 32 22.58 -1.30 24.03
N ARG A 33 22.86 -0.01 23.78
CA ARG A 33 22.53 1.09 24.70
C ARG A 33 21.04 1.15 25.04
N TRP A 34 20.18 0.96 24.04
CA TRP A 34 18.73 0.92 24.25
C TRP A 34 18.31 -0.22 25.17
N ARG A 35 18.81 -1.43 24.93
CA ARG A 35 18.46 -2.63 25.73
C ARG A 35 19.04 -2.57 27.14
N GLU A 36 20.26 -2.09 27.31
CA GLU A 36 20.90 -1.91 28.63
C GLU A 36 20.12 -0.96 29.54
N ALA A 37 19.47 0.06 28.96
CA ALA A 37 18.59 0.99 29.67
C ALA A 37 17.18 0.44 29.96
N GLY A 38 16.89 -0.81 29.57
CA GLY A 38 15.57 -1.43 29.74
C GLY A 38 14.58 -1.13 28.60
N GLY A 39 15.07 -0.66 27.45
CA GLY A 39 14.28 -0.49 26.24
C GLY A 39 13.79 -1.82 25.65
N HIS A 40 12.67 -1.77 24.93
CA HIS A 40 12.07 -2.94 24.27
C HIS A 40 12.29 -2.92 22.75
N ASP A 41 12.22 -4.09 22.11
CA ASP A 41 12.21 -4.17 20.66
C ASP A 41 10.88 -3.63 20.07
N ALA A 42 10.82 -3.46 18.74
CA ALA A 42 9.62 -3.06 18.03
C ALA A 42 8.43 -4.01 18.33
N PRO A 43 7.26 -3.50 18.73
CA PRO A 43 6.08 -4.35 18.84
C PRO A 43 5.72 -4.94 17.47
N PRO A 44 5.45 -6.26 17.38
CA PRO A 44 5.32 -6.94 16.09
C PRO A 44 4.03 -6.61 15.33
N ARG A 45 2.95 -6.20 16.03
CA ARG A 45 1.62 -5.92 15.45
C ARG A 45 0.88 -4.74 16.10
N ALA A 46 1.45 -4.15 17.14
CA ALA A 46 0.80 -3.09 17.91
C ALA A 46 1.51 -1.76 17.66
N GLY A 47 0.75 -0.66 17.54
CA GLY A 47 1.36 0.64 17.31
C GLY A 47 1.79 1.39 18.56
N ALA A 48 1.56 0.88 19.77
CA ALA A 48 2.07 1.45 21.01
C ALA A 48 2.22 0.35 22.06
N SER A 49 3.21 0.52 22.95
CA SER A 49 3.33 -0.34 24.13
C SER A 49 2.15 -0.12 25.10
N PRO A 50 1.75 -1.14 25.87
CA PRO A 50 0.58 -1.07 26.74
C PRO A 50 0.75 -0.11 27.92
N GLN A 51 1.99 0.11 28.37
CA GLN A 51 2.31 0.95 29.53
C GLN A 51 3.36 2.00 29.15
N PRO A 52 3.19 3.28 29.54
CA PRO A 52 4.16 4.33 29.29
C PRO A 52 5.55 3.97 29.81
N ALA A 53 6.59 4.33 29.05
CA ALA A 53 7.97 4.20 29.51
C ALA A 53 8.28 5.19 30.66
N PRO A 54 9.22 4.86 31.57
CA PRO A 54 9.74 5.82 32.54
C PRO A 54 10.33 7.06 31.84
N PRO A 55 10.27 8.28 32.44
CA PRO A 55 10.76 9.51 31.81
C PRO A 55 12.19 9.43 31.27
N GLY A 56 13.13 8.84 32.03
CA GLY A 56 14.53 8.71 31.58
C GLY A 56 14.70 7.80 30.35
N LEU A 57 13.82 6.82 30.16
CA LEU A 57 13.85 5.98 28.95
C LEU A 57 13.34 6.74 27.73
N ARG A 58 12.41 7.69 27.93
CA ARG A 58 11.90 8.56 26.86
C ARG A 58 12.95 9.56 26.39
N GLU A 59 13.68 10.19 27.31
CA GLU A 59 14.80 11.09 26.97
C GLU A 59 15.87 10.35 26.16
N LEU A 60 16.27 9.16 26.63
CA LEU A 60 17.18 8.30 25.90
C LEU A 60 16.66 7.90 24.51
N ALA A 61 15.36 7.63 24.38
CA ALA A 61 14.76 7.30 23.09
C ALA A 61 14.92 8.43 22.08
N GLU A 62 14.73 9.67 22.51
CA GLU A 62 14.90 10.85 21.66
C GLU A 62 16.36 11.01 21.21
N GLU A 63 17.32 10.88 22.12
CA GLU A 63 18.74 10.91 21.80
C GLU A 63 19.14 9.84 20.78
N ILE A 64 18.69 8.59 20.99
CA ILE A 64 18.98 7.48 20.07
C ILE A 64 18.37 7.72 18.69
N LEU A 65 17.13 8.24 18.63
CA LEU A 65 16.48 8.56 17.36
C LEU A 65 17.23 9.65 16.58
N ASP A 66 17.73 10.67 17.27
CA ASP A 66 18.52 11.75 16.66
C ASP A 66 19.88 11.21 16.16
N GLU A 67 20.54 10.34 16.93
CA GLU A 67 21.78 9.67 16.51
C GLU A 67 21.56 8.71 15.32
N LEU A 68 20.43 8.01 15.26
CA LEU A 68 20.05 7.17 14.12
C LEU A 68 19.80 8.00 12.86
N ALA A 69 19.13 9.16 12.99
CA ALA A 69 18.86 10.06 11.89
C ALA A 69 20.13 10.67 11.30
N ALA A 70 21.18 10.86 12.11
CA ALA A 70 22.48 11.34 11.65
C ALA A 70 23.30 10.30 10.86
N ARG A 71 22.93 9.01 10.91
CA ARG A 71 23.64 7.94 10.19
C ARG A 71 23.14 7.84 8.74
N THR A 72 24.07 7.89 7.79
CA THR A 72 23.77 7.74 6.36
C THR A 72 23.65 6.27 5.98
N SER A 73 22.64 5.92 5.19
CA SER A 73 22.57 4.62 4.52
C SER A 73 23.66 4.50 3.44
N PRO A 74 24.32 3.34 3.31
CA PRO A 74 25.23 3.06 2.19
C PRO A 74 24.51 2.62 0.90
N LEU A 75 23.18 2.46 0.92
CA LEU A 75 22.42 1.95 -0.23
C LEU A 75 22.21 3.03 -1.29
N GLU A 76 22.24 2.63 -2.56
CA GLU A 76 21.96 3.49 -3.71
C GLU A 76 20.45 3.61 -3.97
N GLU A 77 19.74 4.19 -3.00
CA GLU A 77 18.28 4.35 -3.02
C GLU A 77 17.90 5.83 -2.80
N PRO A 78 18.10 6.70 -3.81
CA PRO A 78 17.81 8.13 -3.71
C PRO A 78 16.31 8.43 -3.57
N SER A 79 15.94 9.43 -2.77
CA SER A 79 14.54 9.86 -2.63
C SER A 79 14.16 11.07 -3.50
N GLU A 80 15.15 11.79 -4.03
CA GLU A 80 14.91 12.97 -4.86
C GLU A 80 14.66 12.59 -6.32
N LEU A 81 13.63 13.19 -6.93
CA LEU A 81 13.09 12.76 -8.23
C LEU A 81 14.14 12.66 -9.33
N GLU A 82 14.98 13.67 -9.48
CA GLU A 82 16.01 13.70 -10.54
C GLU A 82 17.05 12.59 -10.35
N ALA A 83 17.41 12.28 -9.10
CA ALA A 83 18.32 11.19 -8.79
C ALA A 83 17.66 9.81 -8.99
N ILE A 84 16.36 9.69 -8.71
CA ILE A 84 15.57 8.50 -9.03
C ILE A 84 15.57 8.26 -10.54
N ILE A 85 15.21 9.27 -11.34
CA ILE A 85 15.18 9.16 -12.81
C ILE A 85 16.55 8.78 -13.35
N ALA A 86 17.63 9.41 -12.85
CA ALA A 86 18.99 9.07 -13.27
C ALA A 86 19.39 7.62 -12.93
N ALA A 87 18.78 7.02 -11.91
CA ALA A 87 18.99 5.62 -11.52
C ALA A 87 18.05 4.63 -12.24
N CYS A 88 17.16 5.11 -13.12
CA CYS A 88 16.25 4.32 -13.94
C CYS A 88 16.69 4.37 -15.41
N PRO A 89 17.50 3.43 -15.91
CA PRO A 89 18.00 3.46 -17.30
C PRO A 89 16.87 3.38 -18.34
N ASP A 90 15.78 2.70 -17.99
CA ASP A 90 14.61 2.51 -18.83
C ASP A 90 13.47 3.49 -18.50
N TRP A 91 13.78 4.63 -17.85
CA TRP A 91 12.76 5.63 -17.51
C TRP A 91 11.93 5.98 -18.76
N PRO A 92 10.59 5.84 -18.73
CA PRO A 92 9.79 6.02 -19.92
C PRO A 92 9.94 7.43 -20.49
N ALA A 93 10.17 7.51 -21.80
CA ALA A 93 10.03 8.76 -22.51
C ALA A 93 8.60 9.30 -22.29
N LYS A 94 8.44 10.63 -22.34
CA LYS A 94 7.13 11.26 -22.18
C LYS A 94 6.13 10.63 -23.16
N GLY A 95 5.12 9.95 -22.61
CA GLY A 95 4.11 9.27 -23.39
C GLY A 95 3.25 10.25 -24.17
N ARG A 96 2.68 9.80 -25.30
CA ARG A 96 1.57 10.52 -25.91
C ARG A 96 0.32 10.14 -25.14
N ARG A 97 -0.30 11.12 -24.47
CA ARG A 97 -1.59 10.93 -23.78
C ARG A 97 -2.60 10.31 -24.74
N VAL A 98 -3.13 9.17 -24.35
CA VAL A 98 -4.21 8.49 -25.08
C VAL A 98 -5.54 8.91 -24.46
N ALA A 99 -6.61 8.98 -25.25
CA ALA A 99 -7.93 9.14 -24.66
C ALA A 99 -8.24 7.88 -23.83
N PRO A 100 -8.50 8.00 -22.51
CA PRO A 100 -8.82 6.85 -21.67
C PRO A 100 -10.13 6.20 -22.14
N ASP A 101 -10.19 4.87 -22.14
CA ASP A 101 -11.44 4.14 -22.29
C ASP A 101 -12.24 4.25 -20.96
N PRO A 102 -13.44 4.86 -20.96
CA PRO A 102 -14.26 4.97 -19.75
C PRO A 102 -14.55 3.62 -19.08
N ASP A 103 -14.70 2.54 -19.86
CA ASP A 103 -14.95 1.19 -19.34
C ASP A 103 -13.75 0.67 -18.53
N ARG A 104 -12.53 1.01 -18.94
CA ARG A 104 -11.30 0.66 -18.21
C ARG A 104 -11.10 1.49 -16.96
N VAL A 105 -11.44 2.79 -16.98
CA VAL A 105 -11.37 3.63 -15.78
C VAL A 105 -12.40 3.18 -14.74
N LEU A 106 -13.62 2.85 -15.16
CA LEU A 106 -14.62 2.27 -14.25
C LEU A 106 -14.18 0.88 -13.74
N GLY A 107 -13.64 0.05 -14.63
CA GLY A 107 -13.05 -1.24 -14.26
C GLY A 107 -11.96 -1.09 -13.20
N ALA A 108 -11.11 -0.07 -13.28
CA ALA A 108 -10.07 0.19 -12.29
C ALA A 108 -10.66 0.51 -10.90
N TRP A 109 -11.64 1.42 -10.82
CA TRP A 109 -12.32 1.74 -9.55
C TRP A 109 -13.07 0.53 -8.96
N ARG A 110 -13.82 -0.21 -9.77
CA ARG A 110 -14.55 -1.42 -9.34
C ARG A 110 -13.60 -2.53 -8.92
N GLY A 111 -12.53 -2.72 -9.67
CA GLY A 111 -11.49 -3.68 -9.36
C GLY A 111 -10.80 -3.37 -8.04
N ARG A 112 -10.44 -2.10 -7.81
CA ARG A 112 -9.91 -1.63 -6.54
C ARG A 112 -10.82 -1.94 -5.37
N ALA A 113 -12.09 -1.55 -5.50
CA ALA A 113 -13.09 -1.77 -4.46
C ALA A 113 -13.25 -3.27 -4.16
N ALA A 114 -13.34 -4.11 -5.19
CA ALA A 114 -13.52 -5.55 -5.01
C ALA A 114 -12.32 -6.21 -4.31
N GLY A 115 -11.10 -5.85 -4.73
CA GLY A 115 -9.88 -6.36 -4.11
C GLY A 115 -9.72 -5.93 -2.65
N CYS A 116 -10.00 -4.66 -2.35
CA CYS A 116 -10.01 -4.14 -0.98
C CYS A 116 -11.02 -4.92 -0.12
N VAL A 117 -12.29 -4.97 -0.53
CA VAL A 117 -13.36 -5.63 0.24
C VAL A 117 -13.09 -7.11 0.46
N LEU A 118 -12.45 -7.80 -0.50
CA LEU A 118 -12.09 -9.21 -0.36
C LEU A 118 -11.02 -9.41 0.72
N GLY A 119 -10.04 -8.52 0.82
CA GLY A 119 -8.96 -8.60 1.79
C GLY A 119 -9.33 -8.16 3.21
N LYS A 120 -10.28 -7.22 3.36
CA LYS A 120 -10.62 -6.62 4.66
C LYS A 120 -10.94 -7.60 5.80
N PRO A 121 -11.73 -8.69 5.60
CA PRO A 121 -12.07 -9.60 6.71
C PRO A 121 -10.86 -10.36 7.26
N VAL A 122 -9.87 -10.59 6.41
CA VAL A 122 -8.67 -11.39 6.68
C VAL A 122 -7.41 -10.55 6.89
N GLU A 123 -7.53 -9.22 6.91
CA GLU A 123 -6.46 -8.30 7.29
C GLU A 123 -5.89 -8.69 8.66
N LYS A 124 -4.56 -8.78 8.76
CA LYS A 124 -3.78 -9.24 9.94
C LYS A 124 -3.89 -10.74 10.27
N ILE A 125 -4.62 -11.53 9.49
CA ILE A 125 -4.62 -13.00 9.60
C ILE A 125 -3.43 -13.54 8.78
N PRO A 126 -2.53 -14.35 9.36
CA PRO A 126 -1.43 -14.95 8.60
C PRO A 126 -1.95 -15.83 7.47
N ARG A 127 -1.19 -15.96 6.37
CA ARG A 127 -1.50 -16.83 5.22
C ARG A 127 -2.07 -18.21 5.60
N ALA A 128 -1.47 -18.89 6.59
CA ALA A 128 -1.97 -20.20 7.05
C ALA A 128 -3.42 -20.13 7.58
N GLY A 129 -3.78 -19.07 8.29
CA GLY A 129 -5.14 -18.86 8.77
C GLY A 129 -6.12 -18.49 7.66
N ILE A 130 -5.69 -17.68 6.69
CA ILE A 130 -6.50 -17.35 5.49
C ILE A 130 -6.85 -18.64 4.74
N ARG A 131 -5.85 -19.49 4.53
CA ARG A 131 -6.02 -20.79 3.88
C ARG A 131 -6.95 -21.71 4.67
N GLU A 132 -6.75 -21.85 5.98
CA GLU A 132 -7.61 -22.71 6.83
C GLU A 132 -9.07 -22.23 6.80
N ILE A 133 -9.32 -20.91 6.86
CA ILE A 133 -10.66 -20.33 6.74
C ILE A 133 -11.28 -20.65 5.37
N ALA A 134 -10.52 -20.44 4.29
CA ALA A 134 -11.00 -20.66 2.93
C ALA A 134 -11.28 -22.15 2.65
N GLU A 135 -10.41 -23.06 3.09
CA GLU A 135 -10.61 -24.50 2.96
C GLU A 135 -11.83 -24.97 3.75
N ALA A 136 -11.98 -24.51 5.00
CA ALA A 136 -13.09 -24.89 5.88
C ALA A 136 -14.46 -24.43 5.37
N THR A 137 -14.51 -23.38 4.55
CA THR A 137 -15.74 -22.85 3.93
C THR A 137 -15.93 -23.28 2.47
N GLY A 138 -15.04 -24.14 1.95
CA GLY A 138 -15.11 -24.59 0.54
C GLY A 138 -14.76 -23.52 -0.49
N ASN A 139 -14.10 -22.43 -0.06
CA ASN A 139 -13.67 -21.30 -0.88
C ASN A 139 -12.15 -21.37 -1.15
N TRP A 140 -11.52 -22.56 -1.15
CA TRP A 140 -10.11 -22.71 -1.55
C TRP A 140 -9.97 -23.50 -2.87
N PRO A 141 -9.27 -22.98 -3.89
CA PRO A 141 -8.72 -21.62 -3.98
C PRO A 141 -9.84 -20.56 -3.93
N ILE A 142 -9.50 -19.34 -3.50
CA ILE A 142 -10.46 -18.24 -3.32
C ILE A 142 -11.15 -17.92 -4.66
N ARG A 143 -12.48 -18.02 -4.68
CA ARG A 143 -13.33 -17.70 -5.86
C ARG A 143 -14.51 -16.79 -5.53
N GLY A 144 -14.68 -16.44 -4.27
CA GLY A 144 -15.71 -15.52 -3.80
C GLY A 144 -15.34 -14.88 -2.47
N TRP A 145 -16.24 -14.03 -2.00
CA TRP A 145 -16.14 -13.36 -0.70
C TRP A 145 -15.99 -14.36 0.46
N PHE A 146 -15.23 -13.98 1.48
CA PHE A 146 -15.19 -14.73 2.74
C PHE A 146 -16.55 -14.70 3.42
N THR A 147 -16.92 -15.79 4.10
CA THR A 147 -18.19 -15.91 4.82
C THR A 147 -17.96 -16.53 6.19
N ALA A 148 -18.74 -16.10 7.19
CA ALA A 148 -18.79 -16.82 8.48
C ALA A 148 -19.81 -17.97 8.43
N VAL A 149 -20.68 -18.03 7.43
CA VAL A 149 -21.68 -19.10 7.27
C VAL A 149 -20.97 -20.41 6.98
N GLY A 150 -21.15 -21.38 7.87
CA GLY A 150 -20.52 -22.71 7.75
C GLY A 150 -19.07 -22.77 8.23
N LEU A 151 -18.47 -21.68 8.70
CA LEU A 151 -17.13 -21.71 9.29
C LEU A 151 -17.17 -22.44 10.65
N PRO A 152 -16.37 -23.51 10.86
CA PRO A 152 -16.36 -24.21 12.13
C PRO A 152 -15.94 -23.30 13.31
N PRO A 153 -16.62 -23.38 14.47
CA PRO A 153 -16.34 -22.50 15.61
C PRO A 153 -14.88 -22.53 16.09
N GLU A 154 -14.22 -23.69 15.99
CA GLU A 154 -12.82 -23.87 16.37
C GLU A 154 -11.85 -23.16 15.42
N VAL A 155 -12.17 -23.08 14.12
CA VAL A 155 -11.39 -22.33 13.13
C VAL A 155 -11.60 -20.84 13.38
N ALA A 156 -12.84 -20.40 13.56
CA ALA A 156 -13.18 -19.01 13.88
C ALA A 156 -12.54 -18.52 15.19
N ALA A 157 -12.42 -19.39 16.20
CA ALA A 157 -11.75 -19.06 17.45
C ALA A 157 -10.22 -18.94 17.30
N ARG A 158 -9.61 -19.75 16.41
CA ARG A 158 -8.17 -19.71 16.13
C ARG A 158 -7.79 -18.49 15.29
N TRP A 159 -8.64 -18.16 14.31
CA TRP A 159 -8.44 -17.07 13.35
C TRP A 159 -9.63 -16.10 13.41
N PRO A 160 -9.71 -15.28 14.47
CA PRO A 160 -10.83 -14.37 14.62
C PRO A 160 -10.83 -13.34 13.50
N TRP A 161 -12.02 -13.11 12.91
CA TRP A 161 -12.22 -12.06 11.92
C TRP A 161 -11.79 -10.70 12.45
N ASN A 162 -11.36 -9.83 11.53
CA ASN A 162 -11.09 -8.44 11.86
C ASN A 162 -12.37 -7.75 12.35
N ARG A 163 -12.35 -7.28 13.61
CA ARG A 163 -13.53 -6.72 14.28
C ARG A 163 -14.09 -5.48 13.59
N ARG A 164 -13.28 -4.74 12.83
CA ARG A 164 -13.72 -3.52 12.14
C ARG A 164 -14.43 -3.81 10.82
N SER A 165 -14.11 -4.93 10.17
CA SER A 165 -14.62 -5.27 8.83
C SER A 165 -15.58 -6.47 8.81
N ALA A 166 -15.55 -7.35 9.80
CA ALA A 166 -16.42 -8.55 9.83
C ALA A 166 -17.92 -8.21 9.67
N GLY A 167 -18.36 -7.09 10.27
CA GLY A 167 -19.75 -6.66 10.22
C GLY A 167 -20.22 -6.08 8.88
N ASN A 168 -19.33 -5.86 7.91
CA ASN A 168 -19.68 -5.21 6.64
C ASN A 168 -18.96 -5.76 5.39
N SER A 169 -17.98 -6.66 5.56
CA SER A 169 -17.12 -7.15 4.47
C SER A 169 -17.16 -8.68 4.29
N LEU A 170 -18.04 -9.39 5.00
CA LEU A 170 -18.33 -10.81 4.77
C LEU A 170 -19.48 -10.96 3.75
N ALA A 171 -19.51 -12.06 3.01
CA ALA A 171 -20.47 -12.33 1.93
C ALA A 171 -21.93 -12.03 2.33
N GLU A 172 -22.33 -12.41 3.54
CA GLU A 172 -23.66 -12.21 4.11
C GLU A 172 -23.96 -10.77 4.56
N ASN A 173 -22.94 -9.91 4.66
CA ASN A 173 -23.01 -8.55 5.21
C ASN A 173 -22.68 -7.44 4.19
N ILE A 174 -22.18 -7.80 3.00
CA ILE A 174 -21.83 -6.83 1.96
C ILE A 174 -23.11 -6.24 1.36
N THR A 175 -23.32 -4.93 1.55
CA THR A 175 -24.45 -4.15 1.01
C THR A 175 -23.99 -2.96 0.16
N GLY A 176 -22.69 -2.84 -0.07
CA GLY A 176 -22.05 -1.71 -0.75
C GLY A 176 -20.54 -1.81 -0.56
N ILE A 177 -19.84 -0.69 -0.64
CA ILE A 177 -18.39 -0.65 -0.49
C ILE A 177 -18.08 0.01 0.87
N PRO A 178 -17.68 -0.78 1.89
CA PRO A 178 -17.37 -0.23 3.21
C PRO A 178 -16.15 0.67 3.18
N GLU A 179 -16.14 1.66 4.07
CA GLU A 179 -15.02 2.59 4.21
C GLU A 179 -13.70 1.86 4.51
N ASP A 180 -12.63 2.28 3.81
CA ASP A 180 -11.25 1.85 4.01
C ASP A 180 -10.28 3.00 3.70
N ASP A 181 -9.08 3.02 4.29
CA ASP A 181 -8.04 3.96 3.88
C ASP A 181 -7.52 3.68 2.47
N ASP A 182 -7.49 2.42 2.04
CA ASP A 182 -7.23 2.03 0.64
C ASP A 182 -8.22 2.68 -0.33
N LEU A 183 -9.42 3.03 0.11
CA LEU A 183 -10.41 3.70 -0.74
C LEU A 183 -10.40 5.20 -0.54
N ASN A 184 -10.25 5.68 0.69
CA ASN A 184 -10.25 7.10 1.02
C ASN A 184 -9.09 7.88 0.38
N PHE A 185 -7.88 7.32 0.35
CA PHE A 185 -6.74 8.04 -0.20
C PHE A 185 -6.86 8.33 -1.71
N PRO A 186 -7.30 7.39 -2.58
CA PRO A 186 -7.62 7.71 -3.97
C PRO A 186 -8.68 8.81 -4.13
N LEU A 187 -9.70 8.87 -3.26
CA LEU A 187 -10.70 9.96 -3.27
C LEU A 187 -10.05 11.31 -2.94
N LEU A 188 -9.16 11.32 -1.94
CA LEU A 188 -8.40 12.50 -1.57
C LEU A 188 -7.48 12.96 -2.72
N GLY A 189 -6.81 12.03 -3.40
CA GLY A 189 -5.97 12.31 -4.56
C GLY A 189 -6.78 12.84 -5.76
N LEU A 190 -7.99 12.33 -5.98
CA LEU A 190 -8.91 12.87 -6.99
C LEU A 190 -9.35 14.30 -6.63
N ALA A 191 -9.74 14.54 -5.38
CA ALA A 191 -10.11 15.86 -4.90
C ALA A 191 -8.95 16.87 -4.98
N LEU A 192 -7.71 16.43 -4.70
CA LEU A 192 -6.49 17.22 -4.86
C LEU A 192 -6.33 17.66 -6.32
N LEU A 193 -6.47 16.73 -7.28
CA LEU A 193 -6.35 17.01 -8.71
C LEU A 193 -7.42 17.97 -9.21
N GLU A 194 -8.65 17.86 -8.72
CA GLU A 194 -9.73 18.78 -9.09
C GLU A 194 -9.51 20.20 -8.56
N ARG A 195 -8.94 20.34 -7.36
CA ARG A 195 -8.73 21.64 -6.70
C ARG A 195 -7.46 22.34 -7.17
N HIS A 196 -6.37 21.60 -7.33
CA HIS A 196 -5.02 22.14 -7.60
C HIS A 196 -4.50 21.82 -9.00
N GLY A 197 -5.23 21.00 -9.76
CA GLY A 197 -4.81 20.57 -11.09
C GLY A 197 -3.64 19.57 -11.04
N ARG A 198 -3.11 19.27 -12.22
CA ARG A 198 -2.06 18.26 -12.44
C ARG A 198 -0.68 18.69 -11.94
N ASP A 199 -0.50 19.99 -11.72
CA ASP A 199 0.75 20.62 -11.29
C ASP A 199 0.81 20.83 -9.77
N PHE A 200 -0.08 20.17 -9.01
CA PHE A 200 -0.08 20.19 -7.53
C PHE A 200 1.30 19.95 -6.92
N THR A 201 1.54 20.52 -5.76
CA THR A 201 2.80 20.40 -5.01
C THR A 201 2.65 19.47 -3.81
N THR A 202 3.76 19.04 -3.20
CA THR A 202 3.71 18.32 -1.92
C THR A 202 3.06 19.16 -0.82
N ASP A 203 3.15 20.49 -0.90
CA ASP A 203 2.51 21.40 0.05
C ASP A 203 0.99 21.37 -0.09
N ASP A 204 0.48 21.29 -1.33
CA ASP A 204 -0.96 21.10 -1.57
C ASP A 204 -1.45 19.77 -0.98
N VAL A 205 -0.66 18.70 -1.08
CA VAL A 205 -0.96 17.40 -0.45
C VAL A 205 -1.01 17.54 1.08
N ALA A 206 -0.04 18.23 1.67
CA ALA A 206 0.00 18.48 3.11
C ALA A 206 -1.22 19.28 3.60
N GLN A 207 -1.62 20.32 2.85
CA GLN A 207 -2.82 21.10 3.16
C GLN A 207 -4.09 20.27 3.02
N MET A 208 -4.21 19.44 1.97
CA MET A 208 -5.33 18.51 1.82
C MET A 208 -5.44 17.55 3.00
N TRP A 209 -4.32 17.01 3.49
CA TRP A 209 -4.33 16.16 4.69
C TRP A 209 -4.85 16.89 5.93
N LEU A 210 -4.33 18.09 6.19
CA LEU A 210 -4.74 18.88 7.36
C LEU A 210 -6.22 19.28 7.32
N ASN A 211 -6.77 19.49 6.13
CA ASN A 211 -8.16 19.90 5.93
C ASN A 211 -9.16 18.73 5.94
N GLU A 212 -8.77 17.57 5.38
CA GLU A 212 -9.72 16.50 5.05
C GLU A 212 -9.50 15.20 5.82
N LEU A 213 -8.28 14.92 6.32
CA LEU A 213 -7.98 13.65 6.99
C LEU A 213 -8.03 13.79 8.51
N PRO A 214 -8.88 13.02 9.21
CA PRO A 214 -8.77 12.93 10.66
C PRO A 214 -7.43 12.29 11.03
N GLY A 215 -6.57 12.99 11.77
CA GLY A 215 -5.27 12.46 12.22
C GLY A 215 -5.36 11.14 13.01
N GLY A 216 -6.54 10.82 13.55
CA GLY A 216 -6.86 9.54 14.18
C GLY A 216 -7.06 8.35 13.23
N ARG A 217 -7.21 8.60 11.92
CA ARG A 217 -7.55 7.63 10.87
C ARG A 217 -6.44 7.40 9.83
N VAL A 218 -5.29 8.05 9.98
CA VAL A 218 -4.06 7.72 9.23
C VAL A 218 -3.20 6.76 10.03
N PHE A 219 -2.34 5.93 9.44
CA PHE A 219 -1.56 4.94 10.21
C PHE A 219 -0.07 5.09 9.95
N THR A 220 0.78 4.45 10.77
CA THR A 220 2.20 4.26 10.47
C THR A 220 2.97 5.53 10.03
N ALA A 221 3.51 5.58 8.81
CA ALA A 221 4.25 6.70 8.25
C ALA A 221 3.40 7.96 8.10
N GLU A 222 2.14 7.81 7.68
CA GLU A 222 1.18 8.90 7.54
C GLU A 222 0.83 9.51 8.90
N ARG A 223 0.66 8.67 9.93
CA ARG A 223 0.44 9.14 11.31
C ARG A 223 1.60 9.99 11.80
N VAL A 224 2.82 9.55 11.53
CA VAL A 224 4.03 10.28 11.90
C VAL A 224 4.14 11.58 11.11
N ALA A 225 3.94 11.56 9.79
CA ALA A 225 4.00 12.76 8.97
C ALA A 225 2.94 13.78 9.38
N TYR A 226 1.71 13.33 9.70
CA TYR A 226 0.65 14.18 10.20
C TYR A 226 1.02 14.84 11.54
N ARG A 227 1.59 14.07 12.48
CA ARG A 227 2.15 14.62 13.72
C ARG A 227 3.21 15.67 13.40
N ASN A 228 4.14 15.37 12.49
CA ASN A 228 5.25 16.25 12.14
C ASN A 228 4.75 17.58 11.56
N LEU A 229 3.74 17.55 10.69
CA LEU A 229 3.04 18.75 10.20
C LEU A 229 2.46 19.58 11.36
N LEU A 230 1.75 18.94 12.29
CA LEU A 230 1.15 19.62 13.45
C LEU A 230 2.20 20.17 14.43
N THR A 231 3.44 19.68 14.39
CA THR A 231 4.56 20.22 15.16
C THR A 231 5.36 21.30 14.43
N GLY A 232 4.92 21.70 13.23
CA GLY A 232 5.55 22.77 12.45
C GLY A 232 6.72 22.33 11.56
N LEU A 233 6.85 21.02 11.28
CA LEU A 233 7.80 20.54 10.28
C LEU A 233 7.15 20.54 8.89
N GLU A 234 7.90 20.98 7.89
CA GLU A 234 7.48 21.04 6.49
C GLU A 234 8.14 19.92 5.66
N PRO A 235 7.54 19.50 4.53
CA PRO A 235 8.17 18.56 3.62
C PRO A 235 9.55 19.04 3.14
N PRO A 236 10.56 18.14 3.00
CA PRO A 236 10.50 16.69 3.19
C PRO A 236 10.73 16.22 4.64
N LEU A 237 10.96 17.12 5.60
CA LEU A 237 11.28 16.73 6.99
C LEU A 237 10.14 15.95 7.66
N THR A 238 8.91 16.16 7.19
CA THR A 238 7.73 15.38 7.61
C THR A 238 7.90 13.88 7.39
N ALA A 239 8.60 13.47 6.33
CA ALA A 239 8.84 12.07 5.99
C ALA A 239 10.03 11.45 6.75
N THR A 240 10.99 12.25 7.21
CA THR A 240 12.25 11.74 7.80
C THR A 240 12.35 11.93 9.30
N HIS A 241 11.71 12.95 9.87
CA HIS A 241 11.80 13.22 11.30
C HIS A 241 11.05 12.16 12.13
N ARG A 242 11.81 11.31 12.82
CA ARG A 242 11.30 10.26 13.72
C ARG A 242 10.21 9.41 13.04
N ASN A 243 10.46 9.01 11.79
CA ASN A 243 9.54 8.21 10.98
C ASN A 243 10.20 6.90 10.49
N PRO A 244 10.13 5.83 11.30
CA PRO A 244 10.71 4.55 10.93
C PRO A 244 9.86 3.76 9.92
N PHE A 245 8.68 4.26 9.57
CA PHE A 245 7.72 3.56 8.72
C PHE A 245 7.77 4.00 7.25
N ARG A 246 8.71 4.89 6.91
CA ARG A 246 8.83 5.57 5.60
C ARG A 246 9.02 4.65 4.38
N GLU A 247 9.26 3.35 4.58
CA GLU A 247 9.30 2.31 3.53
C GLU A 247 8.14 1.30 3.61
N TRP A 248 7.13 1.56 4.44
CA TRP A 248 5.89 0.77 4.49
C TRP A 248 4.92 1.17 3.38
N ILE A 249 3.92 0.33 3.11
CA ILE A 249 3.11 0.33 1.89
C ILE A 249 2.19 1.55 1.73
N GLY A 250 2.01 2.38 2.75
CA GLY A 250 1.00 3.44 2.76
C GLY A 250 1.10 4.47 1.61
N ALA A 251 2.30 4.73 1.07
CA ALA A 251 2.42 5.50 -0.16
C ALA A 251 2.02 4.75 -1.44
N LEU A 252 2.23 3.43 -1.50
CA LEU A 252 1.83 2.58 -2.63
C LEU A 252 0.31 2.60 -2.80
N ILE A 253 -0.44 2.46 -1.71
CA ILE A 253 -1.89 2.26 -1.78
C ILE A 253 -2.66 3.48 -2.28
N ARG A 254 -2.11 4.68 -2.15
CA ARG A 254 -2.77 5.92 -2.54
C ARG A 254 -2.49 6.36 -3.99
N ALA A 255 -1.59 5.66 -4.67
CA ALA A 255 -0.99 6.16 -5.90
C ALA A 255 -1.76 5.83 -7.18
N ASP A 256 -2.68 4.87 -7.14
CA ASP A 256 -3.39 4.34 -8.32
C ASP A 256 -4.13 5.43 -9.12
N VAL A 257 -4.74 6.40 -8.43
CA VAL A 257 -5.46 7.53 -9.06
C VAL A 257 -4.55 8.38 -9.94
N TYR A 258 -3.27 8.52 -9.58
CA TYR A 258 -2.29 9.21 -10.41
C TYR A 258 -1.99 8.44 -11.70
N GLY A 259 -2.13 7.12 -11.69
CA GLY A 259 -2.10 6.30 -12.90
C GLY A 259 -3.34 6.52 -13.77
N TRP A 260 -4.53 6.52 -13.16
CA TRP A 260 -5.79 6.59 -13.91
C TRP A 260 -5.97 7.90 -14.68
N VAL A 261 -5.35 8.99 -14.20
CA VAL A 261 -5.34 10.30 -14.87
C VAL A 261 -4.16 10.47 -15.85
N ASN A 262 -3.37 9.43 -16.11
CA ASN A 262 -2.24 9.44 -17.04
C ASN A 262 -2.27 8.19 -17.95
N PRO A 263 -3.36 7.92 -18.71
CA PRO A 263 -3.47 6.74 -19.56
C PRO A 263 -2.34 6.68 -20.59
N GLY A 264 -1.51 5.63 -20.48
CA GLY A 264 -0.36 5.42 -21.35
C GLY A 264 0.85 6.33 -21.08
N ASP A 265 0.88 7.07 -19.97
CA ASP A 265 2.04 7.87 -19.56
C ASP A 265 2.53 7.50 -18.14
N PRO A 266 3.24 6.36 -18.00
CA PRO A 266 3.75 5.90 -16.71
C PRO A 266 4.73 6.88 -16.04
N ALA A 267 5.50 7.63 -16.84
CA ALA A 267 6.43 8.63 -16.31
C ALA A 267 5.69 9.81 -15.66
N ALA A 268 4.63 10.32 -16.28
CA ALA A 268 3.82 11.39 -15.68
C ALA A 268 3.09 10.92 -14.41
N ALA A 269 2.56 9.69 -14.42
CA ALA A 269 1.95 9.06 -13.26
C ALA A 269 2.94 8.94 -12.08
N ALA A 270 4.14 8.44 -12.35
CA ALA A 270 5.19 8.30 -11.34
C ALA A 270 5.62 9.66 -10.75
N ARG A 271 5.67 10.74 -11.55
CA ARG A 271 5.98 12.10 -11.05
C ARG A 271 4.88 12.66 -10.14
N MET A 272 3.61 12.39 -10.43
CA MET A 272 2.50 12.75 -9.52
C MET A 272 2.59 11.96 -8.22
N ALA A 273 2.77 10.64 -8.31
CA ALA A 273 2.93 9.77 -7.14
C ALA A 273 4.12 10.17 -6.27
N TRP A 274 5.26 10.56 -6.87
CA TRP A 274 6.42 11.05 -6.13
C TRP A 274 6.12 12.31 -5.30
N ARG A 275 5.41 13.28 -5.89
CA ARG A 275 5.04 14.54 -5.20
C ARG A 275 4.15 14.27 -3.98
N ASP A 276 3.23 13.33 -4.10
CA ASP A 276 2.35 12.88 -3.01
C ASP A 276 3.09 12.05 -1.95
N ALA A 277 3.91 11.10 -2.38
CA ALA A 277 4.60 10.16 -1.51
C ALA A 277 5.65 10.84 -0.61
N ARG A 278 6.38 11.83 -1.16
CA ARG A 278 7.46 12.56 -0.46
C ARG A 278 6.99 13.27 0.81
N LEU A 279 5.69 13.49 0.98
CA LEU A 279 5.13 14.02 2.23
C LEU A 279 5.44 13.13 3.45
N SER A 280 5.43 11.81 3.27
CA SER A 280 5.51 10.86 4.40
C SER A 280 6.49 9.69 4.20
N HIS A 281 6.97 9.46 2.98
CA HIS A 281 7.81 8.30 2.64
C HIS A 281 9.12 8.71 1.98
N THR A 282 10.08 7.77 1.99
CA THR A 282 11.37 7.88 1.30
C THR A 282 11.70 6.57 0.60
N ALA A 283 12.71 6.57 -0.28
CA ALA A 283 13.30 5.37 -0.89
C ALA A 283 12.24 4.34 -1.34
N ASN A 284 12.27 3.10 -0.83
CA ASN A 284 11.37 2.05 -1.32
C ASN A 284 9.88 2.35 -1.11
N GLY A 285 9.51 3.18 -0.12
CA GLY A 285 8.13 3.64 0.05
C GLY A 285 7.69 4.57 -1.09
N VAL A 286 8.56 5.49 -1.50
CA VAL A 286 8.32 6.35 -2.68
C VAL A 286 8.30 5.53 -3.96
N TYR A 287 9.21 4.56 -4.10
CA TYR A 287 9.29 3.72 -5.28
C TYR A 287 8.05 2.84 -5.44
N GLY A 288 7.46 2.35 -4.33
CA GLY A 288 6.20 1.62 -4.36
C GLY A 288 5.04 2.44 -4.91
N ALA A 289 4.95 3.72 -4.51
CA ALA A 289 3.96 4.66 -5.05
C ALA A 289 4.15 4.90 -6.55
N MET A 290 5.40 5.15 -6.97
CA MET A 290 5.73 5.33 -8.38
C MET A 290 5.40 4.09 -9.20
N PHE A 291 5.74 2.91 -8.69
CA PHE A 291 5.45 1.60 -9.29
C PHE A 291 3.94 1.41 -9.49
N ALA A 292 3.11 1.59 -8.46
CA ALA A 292 1.66 1.43 -8.56
C ALA A 292 1.03 2.42 -9.56
N ALA A 293 1.39 3.70 -9.49
CA ALA A 293 0.87 4.70 -10.42
C ALA A 293 1.26 4.39 -11.88
N ALA A 294 2.51 3.98 -12.12
CA ALA A 294 2.99 3.61 -13.45
C ALA A 294 2.31 2.36 -14.01
N MET A 295 2.08 1.33 -13.17
CA MET A 295 1.28 0.16 -13.56
C MET A 295 -0.14 0.56 -13.94
N CYS A 296 -0.82 1.35 -13.10
CA CYS A 296 -2.19 1.78 -13.34
C CYS A 296 -2.34 2.65 -14.60
N ALA A 297 -1.36 3.52 -14.88
CA ALA A 297 -1.31 4.29 -16.13
C ALA A 297 -1.19 3.38 -17.37
N ALA A 298 -0.31 2.38 -17.30
CA ALA A 298 -0.13 1.42 -18.40
C ALA A 298 -1.35 0.51 -18.57
N ALA A 299 -1.96 0.03 -17.49
CA ALA A 299 -3.10 -0.89 -17.51
C ALA A 299 -4.30 -0.35 -18.30
N LEU A 300 -4.50 0.98 -18.31
CA LEU A 300 -5.55 1.62 -19.10
C LEU A 300 -5.38 1.47 -20.62
N VAL A 301 -4.18 1.16 -21.12
CA VAL A 301 -3.90 1.00 -22.56
C VAL A 301 -3.21 -0.31 -22.92
N ALA A 302 -2.71 -1.05 -21.93
CA ALA A 302 -2.01 -2.31 -22.10
C ALA A 302 -2.92 -3.44 -22.57
N SER A 303 -2.29 -4.45 -23.17
CA SER A 303 -2.91 -5.68 -23.65
C SER A 303 -2.74 -6.85 -22.66
N SER A 304 -1.80 -6.72 -21.71
CA SER A 304 -1.46 -7.77 -20.74
C SER A 304 -1.05 -7.21 -19.39
N ALA A 305 -1.10 -8.06 -18.36
CA ALA A 305 -0.65 -7.72 -17.01
C ALA A 305 0.88 -7.53 -16.95
N GLU A 306 1.60 -8.31 -17.74
CA GLU A 306 3.06 -8.25 -17.88
C GLU A 306 3.51 -6.88 -18.42
N GLU A 307 2.80 -6.32 -19.40
CA GLU A 307 3.07 -4.96 -19.90
C GLU A 307 2.87 -3.90 -18.81
N ALA A 308 1.80 -4.01 -18.02
CA ALA A 308 1.55 -3.09 -16.91
C ALA A 308 2.65 -3.17 -15.83
N VAL A 309 3.01 -4.39 -15.41
CA VAL A 309 4.08 -4.62 -14.42
C VAL A 309 5.44 -4.15 -14.94
N ALA A 310 5.75 -4.36 -16.22
CA ALA A 310 6.98 -3.86 -16.84
C ALA A 310 7.04 -2.33 -16.85
N ALA A 311 5.92 -1.65 -17.15
CA ALA A 311 5.83 -0.20 -17.05
C ALA A 311 6.03 0.30 -15.62
N GLY A 312 5.46 -0.39 -14.62
CA GLY A 312 5.74 -0.14 -13.21
C GLY A 312 7.23 -0.26 -12.88
N LEU A 313 7.87 -1.34 -13.30
CA LEU A 313 9.29 -1.60 -13.01
C LEU A 313 10.22 -0.55 -13.63
N SER A 314 9.86 0.03 -14.77
CA SER A 314 10.67 1.02 -15.51
C SER A 314 10.92 2.33 -14.76
N VAL A 315 10.10 2.65 -13.75
CA VAL A 315 10.23 3.88 -12.93
C VAL A 315 10.85 3.62 -11.56
N VAL A 316 11.30 2.39 -11.29
CA VAL A 316 11.96 2.01 -10.03
C VAL A 316 13.48 1.94 -10.23
N PRO A 317 14.30 2.58 -9.37
CA PRO A 317 15.76 2.55 -9.50
C PRO A 317 16.32 1.15 -9.63
N GLU A 318 17.13 0.90 -10.66
CA GLU A 318 17.52 -0.45 -11.05
C GLU A 318 18.24 -1.20 -9.93
N ARG A 319 19.06 -0.50 -9.14
CA ARG A 319 19.88 -1.10 -8.08
C ARG A 319 19.19 -1.12 -6.71
N SER A 320 17.93 -0.70 -6.62
CA SER A 320 17.15 -0.73 -5.39
C SER A 320 16.75 -2.14 -4.97
N ARG A 321 16.49 -2.31 -3.67
CA ARG A 321 15.93 -3.54 -3.11
C ARG A 321 14.55 -3.85 -3.69
N LEU A 322 13.71 -2.84 -3.92
CA LEU A 322 12.41 -3.03 -4.57
C LEU A 322 12.54 -3.59 -6.00
N ALA A 323 13.43 -3.04 -6.84
CA ALA A 323 13.63 -3.55 -8.19
C ALA A 323 14.09 -5.02 -8.20
N ALA A 324 14.94 -5.41 -7.25
CA ALA A 324 15.37 -6.80 -7.09
C ALA A 324 14.22 -7.74 -6.68
N ALA A 325 13.34 -7.29 -5.78
CA ALA A 325 12.17 -8.06 -5.34
C ALA A 325 11.12 -8.21 -6.45
N LEU A 326 10.84 -7.13 -7.18
CA LEU A 326 9.90 -7.13 -8.31
C LEU A 326 10.37 -8.07 -9.44
N ARG A 327 11.65 -8.00 -9.83
CA ARG A 327 12.19 -8.89 -10.87
C ARG A 327 12.13 -10.36 -10.47
N HIS A 328 12.41 -10.67 -9.22
CA HIS A 328 12.27 -12.01 -8.68
C HIS A 328 10.81 -12.50 -8.69
N ALA A 329 9.88 -11.65 -8.25
CA ALA A 329 8.46 -11.96 -8.27
C ALA A 329 7.95 -12.27 -9.68
N VAL A 330 8.30 -11.42 -10.67
CA VAL A 330 7.95 -11.62 -12.08
C VAL A 330 8.56 -12.92 -12.63
N GLU A 331 9.84 -13.17 -12.34
CA GLU A 331 10.54 -14.38 -12.82
C GLU A 331 9.87 -15.66 -12.29
N VAL A 332 9.63 -15.74 -10.98
CA VAL A 332 9.04 -16.92 -10.36
C VAL A 332 7.60 -17.10 -10.81
N ALA A 333 6.78 -16.03 -10.81
CA ALA A 333 5.38 -16.08 -11.25
C ALA A 333 5.21 -16.49 -12.72
N SER A 334 6.18 -16.16 -13.57
CA SER A 334 6.14 -16.55 -14.99
C SER A 334 6.42 -18.03 -15.23
N ARG A 335 7.20 -18.67 -14.35
CA ARG A 335 7.70 -20.04 -14.55
C ARG A 335 6.95 -21.09 -13.74
N GLU A 336 6.52 -20.75 -12.54
CA GLU A 336 5.90 -21.69 -11.62
C GLU A 336 4.38 -21.76 -11.84
N PRO A 337 3.82 -22.91 -12.27
CA PRO A 337 2.39 -23.06 -12.49
C PRO A 337 1.55 -22.99 -11.21
N ASP A 338 2.11 -23.35 -10.05
CA ASP A 338 1.41 -23.32 -8.76
C ASP A 338 1.66 -22.00 -8.02
N PHE A 339 0.64 -21.15 -7.93
CA PHE A 339 0.77 -19.86 -7.26
C PHE A 339 1.18 -19.98 -5.79
N GLU A 340 0.81 -21.07 -5.10
CA GLU A 340 1.23 -21.26 -3.70
C GLU A 340 2.75 -21.35 -3.58
N ARG A 341 3.43 -21.96 -4.56
CA ARG A 341 4.89 -22.03 -4.60
C ARG A 341 5.54 -20.71 -4.98
N VAL A 342 4.85 -19.89 -5.80
CA VAL A 342 5.26 -18.52 -6.06
C VAL A 342 5.28 -17.73 -4.75
N VAL A 343 4.20 -17.82 -3.97
CA VAL A 343 4.10 -17.15 -2.67
C VAL A 343 5.13 -17.71 -1.69
N ASP A 344 5.37 -19.02 -1.64
CA ASP A 344 6.42 -19.64 -0.80
C ASP A 344 7.79 -19.03 -1.09
N ALA A 345 8.17 -18.87 -2.36
CA ALA A 345 9.44 -18.25 -2.75
C ALA A 345 9.54 -16.78 -2.35
N LEU A 346 8.42 -16.03 -2.36
CA LEU A 346 8.39 -14.65 -1.86
C LEU A 346 8.58 -14.60 -0.34
N TYR A 347 7.97 -15.52 0.41
CA TYR A 347 8.15 -15.61 1.86
C TYR A 347 9.55 -16.06 2.26
N GLU A 348 10.16 -16.99 1.52
CA GLU A 348 11.54 -17.41 1.77
C GLU A 348 12.51 -16.21 1.67
N ARG A 349 12.26 -15.31 0.72
CA ARG A 349 13.12 -14.14 0.49
C ARG A 349 12.78 -12.93 1.36
N HIS A 350 11.51 -12.72 1.69
CA HIS A 350 11.02 -11.46 2.25
C HIS A 350 10.22 -11.62 3.56
N GLY A 351 10.09 -12.84 4.10
CA GLY A 351 9.28 -13.14 5.28
C GLY A 351 9.72 -12.44 6.57
N ASP A 352 10.97 -11.97 6.63
CA ASP A 352 11.49 -11.19 7.78
C ASP A 352 11.07 -9.70 7.75
N LEU A 353 10.56 -9.21 6.62
CA LEU A 353 10.02 -7.85 6.53
C LEU A 353 8.70 -7.74 7.28
N HIS A 354 8.37 -6.51 7.69
CA HIS A 354 7.06 -6.26 8.28
C HIS A 354 5.96 -6.57 7.26
N TRP A 355 4.82 -7.11 7.70
CA TRP A 355 3.75 -7.55 6.80
C TRP A 355 3.17 -6.41 5.95
N VAL A 356 3.23 -5.15 6.42
CA VAL A 356 2.88 -3.94 5.62
C VAL A 356 4.08 -3.26 4.94
N HIS A 357 5.23 -3.91 4.83
CA HIS A 357 6.40 -3.30 4.18
C HIS A 357 6.18 -3.21 2.66
N THR A 358 6.70 -2.18 1.99
CA THR A 358 6.43 -1.96 0.55
C THR A 358 6.97 -3.09 -0.32
N ILE A 359 8.22 -3.52 -0.07
CA ILE A 359 8.93 -4.50 -0.91
C ILE A 359 8.15 -5.81 -1.10
N ASN A 360 7.75 -6.47 0.01
CA ASN A 360 7.07 -7.77 -0.05
C ASN A 360 5.66 -7.64 -0.66
N ASN A 361 4.93 -6.56 -0.34
CA ASN A 361 3.59 -6.35 -0.91
C ASN A 361 3.64 -6.00 -2.40
N ALA A 362 4.54 -5.12 -2.84
CA ALA A 362 4.72 -4.81 -4.25
C ALA A 362 5.15 -6.05 -5.06
N ALA A 363 6.04 -6.88 -4.50
CA ALA A 363 6.42 -8.16 -5.08
C ALA A 363 5.22 -9.12 -5.22
N LEU A 364 4.39 -9.24 -4.17
CA LEU A 364 3.18 -10.05 -4.21
C LEU A 364 2.17 -9.56 -5.24
N ILE A 365 1.94 -8.24 -5.32
CA ILE A 365 1.05 -7.62 -6.33
C ILE A 365 1.55 -7.96 -7.75
N ALA A 366 2.85 -7.76 -8.01
CA ALA A 366 3.44 -8.09 -9.31
C ALA A 366 3.31 -9.58 -9.65
N ALA A 367 3.58 -10.47 -8.69
CA ALA A 367 3.44 -11.91 -8.87
C ALA A 367 1.99 -12.31 -9.16
N ALA A 368 1.01 -11.77 -8.41
CA ALA A 368 -0.41 -12.07 -8.60
C ALA A 368 -0.90 -11.61 -9.98
N LEU A 369 -0.45 -10.45 -10.46
CA LEU A 369 -0.78 -9.93 -11.78
C LEU A 369 -0.22 -10.81 -12.90
N VAL A 370 1.07 -11.15 -12.83
CA VAL A 370 1.74 -12.00 -13.84
C VAL A 370 1.18 -13.42 -13.85
N HIS A 371 0.97 -14.02 -12.68
CA HIS A 371 0.42 -15.38 -12.59
C HIS A 371 -1.05 -15.44 -12.98
N GLY A 372 -1.82 -14.39 -12.65
CA GLY A 372 -3.23 -14.27 -13.00
C GLY A 372 -3.49 -14.19 -14.50
N ARG A 373 -2.52 -13.75 -15.33
CA ARG A 373 -2.59 -13.74 -16.80
C ARG A 373 -3.88 -13.09 -17.35
N GLY A 374 -4.30 -12.01 -16.71
CA GLY A 374 -5.53 -11.28 -17.07
C GLY A 374 -6.82 -11.85 -16.48
N ASP A 375 -6.79 -12.95 -15.73
CA ASP A 375 -7.95 -13.39 -14.94
C ASP A 375 -8.11 -12.50 -13.70
N PHE A 376 -9.21 -11.75 -13.69
CA PHE A 376 -9.54 -10.83 -12.61
C PHE A 376 -9.65 -11.53 -11.24
N THR A 377 -10.34 -12.68 -11.20
CA THR A 377 -10.58 -13.41 -9.94
C THR A 377 -9.27 -13.95 -9.38
N ALA A 378 -8.49 -14.63 -10.22
CA ALA A 378 -7.21 -15.21 -9.83
C ALA A 378 -6.23 -14.14 -9.31
N THR A 379 -6.23 -12.96 -9.93
CA THR A 379 -5.37 -11.85 -9.53
C THR A 379 -5.68 -11.34 -8.13
N ILE A 380 -6.94 -10.93 -7.86
CA ILE A 380 -7.31 -10.40 -6.54
C ILE A 380 -7.28 -11.49 -5.46
N ALA A 381 -7.69 -12.72 -5.80
CA ALA A 381 -7.64 -13.86 -4.92
C ALA A 381 -6.20 -14.22 -4.54
N GLY A 382 -5.27 -14.20 -5.50
CA GLY A 382 -3.85 -14.47 -5.27
C GLY A 382 -3.22 -13.42 -4.36
N ALA A 383 -3.47 -12.14 -4.62
CA ALA A 383 -2.98 -11.05 -3.76
C ALA A 383 -3.48 -11.19 -2.31
N VAL A 384 -4.74 -11.55 -2.10
CA VAL A 384 -5.33 -11.76 -0.76
C VAL A 384 -4.83 -13.05 -0.11
N ALA A 385 -4.77 -14.16 -0.86
CA ALA A 385 -4.25 -15.45 -0.37
C ALA A 385 -2.78 -15.37 0.04
N GLY A 386 -2.02 -14.43 -0.53
CA GLY A 386 -0.64 -14.16 -0.14
C GLY A 386 -0.49 -13.77 1.32
N GLY A 387 -1.49 -13.14 1.95
CA GLY A 387 -1.58 -13.02 3.41
C GLY A 387 -0.64 -12.01 4.08
N TRP A 388 -0.08 -11.06 3.32
CA TRP A 388 0.52 -9.84 3.85
C TRP A 388 -0.58 -8.77 4.05
N ASP A 389 -0.46 -7.59 3.45
CA ASP A 389 -1.45 -6.53 3.61
C ASP A 389 -2.62 -6.78 2.64
N THR A 390 -3.59 -7.58 3.08
CA THR A 390 -4.52 -8.28 2.17
C THR A 390 -5.47 -7.37 1.41
N ASP A 391 -6.07 -6.40 2.10
CA ASP A 391 -6.93 -5.37 1.49
C ASP A 391 -6.13 -4.47 0.56
N SER A 392 -4.98 -3.97 1.01
CA SER A 392 -4.11 -3.10 0.21
C SER A 392 -3.55 -3.77 -1.04
N ALA A 393 -3.00 -4.98 -0.91
CA ALA A 393 -2.51 -5.77 -2.04
C ALA A 393 -3.65 -6.15 -2.98
N GLY A 394 -4.80 -6.55 -2.43
CA GLY A 394 -6.02 -6.81 -3.19
C GLY A 394 -6.46 -5.58 -3.98
N ALA A 395 -6.47 -4.40 -3.36
CA ALA A 395 -6.92 -3.15 -3.95
C ALA A 395 -6.07 -2.73 -5.16
N THR A 396 -4.75 -2.67 -5.03
CA THR A 396 -3.89 -2.28 -6.16
C THR A 396 -3.85 -3.37 -7.25
N ALA A 397 -3.83 -4.65 -6.89
CA ALA A 397 -3.92 -5.74 -7.87
C ALA A 397 -5.26 -5.69 -8.65
N GLY A 398 -6.36 -5.42 -7.93
CA GLY A 398 -7.68 -5.23 -8.49
C GLY A 398 -7.79 -4.01 -9.39
N SER A 399 -7.09 -2.91 -9.05
CA SER A 399 -7.05 -1.70 -9.88
C SER A 399 -6.47 -1.98 -11.27
N VAL A 400 -5.35 -2.72 -11.32
CA VAL A 400 -4.70 -3.10 -12.58
C VAL A 400 -5.52 -4.14 -13.33
N ALA A 401 -5.97 -5.21 -12.66
CA ALA A 401 -6.77 -6.27 -13.29
C ALA A 401 -8.11 -5.75 -13.82
N GLY A 402 -8.77 -4.88 -13.06
CA GLY A 402 -10.02 -4.24 -13.45
C GLY A 402 -9.84 -3.27 -14.62
N ALA A 403 -8.75 -2.50 -14.66
CA ALA A 403 -8.40 -1.67 -15.81
C ALA A 403 -8.17 -2.49 -17.09
N LEU A 404 -7.49 -3.64 -16.98
CA LEU A 404 -7.24 -4.53 -18.13
C LEU A 404 -8.53 -5.19 -18.64
N ALA A 405 -9.40 -5.62 -17.72
CA ALA A 405 -10.66 -6.28 -18.05
C ALA A 405 -11.75 -5.31 -18.55
N GLY A 406 -11.72 -4.05 -18.09
CA GLY A 406 -12.87 -3.15 -18.15
C GLY A 406 -14.00 -3.59 -17.20
N ASP A 407 -14.93 -2.70 -16.86
CA ASP A 407 -16.07 -3.05 -16.00
C ASP A 407 -16.89 -4.22 -16.56
N ARG A 408 -17.07 -4.25 -17.89
CA ARG A 408 -17.77 -5.36 -18.57
C ARG A 408 -17.06 -6.71 -18.44
N GLY A 409 -15.75 -6.70 -18.20
CA GLY A 409 -14.95 -7.92 -18.00
C GLY A 409 -14.90 -8.39 -16.55
N ILE A 410 -15.32 -7.57 -15.57
CA ILE A 410 -15.35 -7.97 -14.16
C ILE A 410 -16.50 -8.95 -13.92
N PRO A 411 -16.24 -10.15 -13.35
CA PRO A 411 -17.30 -11.10 -13.03
C PRO A 411 -18.35 -10.53 -12.08
N GLU A 412 -19.63 -10.75 -12.38
CA GLU A 412 -20.77 -10.17 -11.62
C GLU A 412 -20.70 -10.42 -10.11
N ARG A 413 -20.13 -11.54 -9.67
CA ARG A 413 -19.95 -11.84 -8.24
C ARG A 413 -19.09 -10.83 -7.47
N TRP A 414 -18.20 -10.13 -8.16
CA TRP A 414 -17.30 -9.13 -7.58
C TRP A 414 -17.89 -7.72 -7.63
N LYS A 415 -19.02 -7.54 -8.31
CA LYS A 415 -19.74 -6.26 -8.34
C LYS A 415 -20.56 -6.12 -7.05
N MET A 416 -20.45 -4.94 -6.46
CA MET A 416 -21.16 -4.54 -5.25
C MET A 416 -22.16 -3.42 -5.59
N GLU A 417 -23.08 -3.11 -4.68
CA GLU A 417 -23.90 -1.92 -4.82
C GLU A 417 -23.01 -0.68 -5.00
N ASP A 418 -23.37 0.19 -5.94
CA ASP A 418 -22.54 1.32 -6.35
C ASP A 418 -22.64 2.48 -5.35
N ARG A 419 -22.13 2.23 -4.15
CA ARG A 419 -22.21 3.13 -3.00
C ARG A 419 -21.02 2.91 -2.09
N LEU A 420 -20.09 3.86 -2.09
CA LEU A 420 -18.90 3.88 -1.25
C LEU A 420 -19.14 4.69 0.02
N SER A 421 -18.95 4.07 1.18
CA SER A 421 -18.86 4.80 2.45
C SER A 421 -17.49 5.44 2.61
N SER A 422 -17.44 6.70 3.03
CA SER A 422 -16.18 7.43 3.18
C SER A 422 -16.27 8.52 4.25
N SER A 423 -15.15 8.78 4.93
CA SER A 423 -14.99 9.97 5.78
C SER A 423 -14.42 11.18 5.05
N ILE A 424 -14.06 11.07 3.77
CA ILE A 424 -13.60 12.21 2.98
C ILE A 424 -14.80 13.10 2.65
N THR A 425 -14.66 14.40 2.92
CA THR A 425 -15.74 15.38 2.78
C THR A 425 -16.33 15.36 1.37
N GLY A 426 -17.64 15.11 1.27
CA GLY A 426 -18.37 15.12 0.00
C GLY A 426 -18.31 13.82 -0.79
N PHE A 427 -17.72 12.74 -0.25
CA PHE A 427 -17.64 11.44 -0.93
C PHE A 427 -18.46 10.32 -0.27
N ASP A 428 -19.05 10.53 0.92
CA ASP A 428 -19.88 9.49 1.54
C ASP A 428 -21.12 9.18 0.67
N GLY A 429 -21.26 7.91 0.31
CA GLY A 429 -22.31 7.40 -0.56
C GLY A 429 -22.06 7.59 -2.06
N ILE A 430 -20.88 8.04 -2.48
CA ILE A 430 -20.57 8.23 -3.92
C ILE A 430 -20.53 6.89 -4.66
N GLY A 431 -21.00 6.87 -5.90
CA GLY A 431 -20.88 5.72 -6.80
C GLY A 431 -19.53 5.68 -7.52
N LEU A 432 -19.05 4.49 -7.84
CA LEU A 432 -17.85 4.28 -8.64
C LEU A 432 -18.01 4.78 -10.07
N ASP A 433 -19.23 4.78 -10.61
CA ASP A 433 -19.53 5.37 -11.93
C ASP A 433 -19.23 6.88 -11.95
N GLU A 434 -19.60 7.58 -10.87
CA GLU A 434 -19.33 9.01 -10.72
C GLU A 434 -17.83 9.28 -10.47
N LEU A 435 -17.15 8.42 -9.70
CA LEU A 435 -15.71 8.53 -9.51
C LEU A 435 -14.94 8.34 -10.82
N ALA A 436 -15.34 7.37 -11.63
CA ALA A 436 -14.76 7.15 -12.95
C ALA A 436 -14.98 8.37 -13.85
N ARG A 437 -16.19 8.93 -13.86
CA ARG A 437 -16.51 10.16 -14.60
C ARG A 437 -15.62 11.34 -14.19
N ARG A 438 -15.50 11.61 -12.89
CA ARG A 438 -14.65 12.68 -12.34
C ARG A 438 -13.16 12.47 -12.65
N THR A 439 -12.71 11.22 -12.61
CA THR A 439 -11.34 10.86 -13.00
C THR A 439 -11.06 11.22 -14.46
N LEU A 440 -12.01 10.98 -15.37
CA LEU A 440 -11.89 11.34 -16.79
C LEU A 440 -11.82 12.86 -17.01
N GLU A 441 -12.49 13.66 -16.17
CA GLU A 441 -12.49 15.14 -16.27
C GLU A 441 -11.13 15.76 -15.94
N VAL A 442 -10.35 15.10 -15.07
CA VAL A 442 -8.99 15.54 -14.71
C VAL A 442 -7.89 14.81 -15.48
N THR A 443 -8.26 13.87 -16.36
CA THR A 443 -7.33 13.01 -17.11
C THR A 443 -6.50 13.76 -18.08
#